data_AF-A0A2N2IYK4-F1
#
_entry.id   AF-A0A2N2IYK4-F1
#
_cell.length_a   1.000
_cell.length_b   1.000
_cell.length_c   1.000
_cell.angle_alpha   90.00
_cell.angle_beta   90.00
_cell.angle_gamma   90.00
#
_symmetry.space_group_name_H-M   'P 1'
#
loop_
_entity.id
_entity.type
_entity.pdbx_description
1 polymer ?
#
loop_
_entity_poly.entity_id
_entity_poly.type
_entity_poly.pdbx_seq_one_letter_code
_entity_poly.pdbx_strand_id
1 'polypeptide(L)'
;MKEIDHSTLLAIHPLTYQGEQALPGRWSAFFKALRNLLVQVGIEAPDSSEDLLLIYYDEPFAALSTFFENLQSLKKQQWQPQMGAVPIQVIVHLHRRKDPPVDFGEATASVWGVLQPETLYVTRALKLQWNLLFAGKKMPAHQFTDAGDGLSQLSFSGDLSELKRERLFTGRFLAAKGASSECFYCGMANHAPAHCPSKQLTMETRGLDRVGYLSFAKIDTLFKQVMAEQKKMAELLATNIDGAQIRNDPALQVYVAYFDMYLIYQPRFLSYAAFSLLSSWDGIGKTDRVKVDSRNLHSGFDCLRVGKYKQALDFLKAESQSLGGKQFYATLGLAFVALERGRMGDVAHFLQIANSTAGTEKEKIYISLLTARFHRLAGHPWKAEQLISSVANLYVDCAEVQYSLIQTRVHEGQGQQQMQLLRKLASGDRRYFMIALMDPAMLPANTM
;
A
#
# COMPACT_ATOMS: atom_id res chain seq x y z
N MET A 1 -20.57 18.87 2.42
CA MET A 1 -20.97 17.58 1.79
C MET A 1 -21.83 16.86 2.80
N LYS A 2 -23.10 16.60 2.51
CA LYS A 2 -23.96 15.80 3.40
C LYS A 2 -23.40 14.37 3.43
N GLU A 3 -23.16 13.84 4.63
CA GLU A 3 -22.85 12.43 4.84
C GLU A 3 -23.94 11.60 4.19
N ILE A 4 -23.53 10.71 3.30
CA ILE A 4 -24.44 9.80 2.63
C ILE A 4 -24.69 8.63 3.61
N ASP A 5 -25.83 8.65 4.31
CA ASP A 5 -26.21 7.67 5.33
C ASP A 5 -26.80 6.38 4.71
N HIS A 6 -26.09 5.80 3.74
CA HIS A 6 -26.45 4.50 3.17
C HIS A 6 -25.21 3.64 2.92
N SER A 7 -25.41 2.32 2.99
CA SER A 7 -24.48 1.31 2.50
C SER A 7 -25.21 0.41 1.50
N THR A 8 -24.47 -0.44 0.79
CA THR A 8 -25.04 -1.45 -0.10
C THR A 8 -24.76 -2.82 0.45
N LEU A 9 -25.80 -3.59 0.70
CA LEU A 9 -25.73 -5.00 1.06
C LEU A 9 -25.76 -5.85 -0.21
N LEU A 10 -24.71 -6.66 -0.41
CA LEU A 10 -24.66 -7.75 -1.37
C LEU A 10 -24.94 -9.05 -0.61
N ALA A 11 -26.09 -9.66 -0.87
CA ALA A 11 -26.49 -10.94 -0.30
C ALA A 11 -26.36 -12.05 -1.36
N ILE A 12 -25.63 -13.12 -1.03
CA ILE A 12 -25.37 -14.26 -1.91
C ILE A 12 -25.76 -15.55 -1.20
N HIS A 13 -26.75 -16.26 -1.74
CA HIS A 13 -27.19 -17.56 -1.26
C HIS A 13 -26.65 -18.66 -2.19
N PRO A 14 -25.66 -19.47 -1.78
CA PRO A 14 -25.15 -20.57 -2.57
C PRO A 14 -26.12 -21.76 -2.60
N LEU A 15 -26.36 -22.31 -3.79
CA LEU A 15 -27.15 -23.52 -3.97
C LEU A 15 -26.24 -24.75 -3.90
N THR A 16 -25.80 -25.09 -2.68
CA THR A 16 -24.73 -26.07 -2.41
C THR A 16 -24.90 -27.41 -3.13
N TYR A 17 -26.11 -27.96 -3.15
CA TYR A 17 -26.37 -29.22 -3.86
C TYR A 17 -26.10 -29.12 -5.37
N GLN A 18 -26.58 -28.05 -6.02
CA GLN A 18 -26.35 -27.81 -7.45
C GLN A 18 -24.88 -27.48 -7.72
N GLY A 19 -24.24 -26.77 -6.78
CA GLY A 19 -22.81 -26.48 -6.78
C GLY A 19 -21.95 -27.73 -6.79
N GLU A 20 -22.21 -28.68 -5.90
CA GLU A 20 -21.51 -29.96 -5.85
C GLU A 20 -21.79 -30.84 -7.06
N GLN A 21 -22.98 -30.73 -7.69
CA GLN A 21 -23.23 -31.40 -8.97
C GLN A 21 -22.38 -30.80 -10.12
N ALA A 22 -22.23 -29.47 -10.15
CA ALA A 22 -21.47 -28.78 -11.19
C ALA A 22 -19.94 -28.88 -10.99
N LEU A 23 -19.46 -28.83 -9.74
CA LEU A 23 -18.06 -28.92 -9.35
C LEU A 23 -17.84 -29.92 -8.20
N PRO A 24 -17.90 -31.24 -8.46
CA PRO A 24 -17.79 -32.26 -7.42
C PRO A 24 -16.51 -32.14 -6.60
N GLY A 25 -16.64 -31.97 -5.28
CA GLY A 25 -15.53 -31.88 -4.33
C GLY A 25 -14.69 -30.60 -4.45
N ARG A 26 -15.09 -29.66 -5.32
CA ARG A 26 -14.41 -28.38 -5.56
C ARG A 26 -15.30 -27.17 -5.30
N TRP A 27 -16.61 -27.36 -5.16
CA TRP A 27 -17.58 -26.28 -4.95
C TRP A 27 -17.28 -25.46 -3.69
N SER A 28 -17.08 -26.12 -2.54
CA SER A 28 -16.73 -25.41 -1.29
C SER A 28 -15.49 -24.53 -1.45
N ALA A 29 -14.45 -25.01 -2.16
CA ALA A 29 -13.24 -24.23 -2.44
C ALA A 29 -13.52 -23.05 -3.39
N PHE A 30 -14.35 -23.26 -4.42
CA PHE A 30 -14.77 -22.20 -5.34
C PHE A 30 -15.53 -21.09 -4.61
N PHE A 31 -16.53 -21.44 -3.79
CA PHE A 31 -17.34 -20.46 -3.06
C PHE A 31 -16.52 -19.73 -2.00
N LYS A 32 -15.65 -20.44 -1.27
CA LYS A 32 -14.71 -19.83 -0.32
C LYS A 32 -13.77 -18.85 -1.01
N ALA A 33 -13.28 -19.18 -2.21
CA ALA A 33 -12.46 -18.25 -3.01
C ALA A 33 -13.24 -17.00 -3.41
N LEU A 34 -14.50 -17.14 -3.84
CA LEU A 34 -15.38 -16.01 -4.13
C LEU A 34 -15.58 -15.13 -2.91
N ARG A 35 -15.96 -15.71 -1.77
CA ARG A 35 -16.13 -15.00 -0.47
C ARG A 35 -14.89 -14.18 -0.12
N ASN A 36 -13.71 -14.80 -0.14
CA ASN A 36 -12.45 -14.12 0.15
C ASN A 36 -12.19 -12.93 -0.78
N LEU A 37 -12.48 -13.07 -2.08
CA LEU A 37 -12.28 -12.00 -3.07
C LEU A 37 -13.26 -10.83 -2.89
N LEU A 38 -14.49 -11.10 -2.44
CA LEU A 38 -15.48 -10.05 -2.17
C LEU A 38 -15.13 -9.26 -0.88
N VAL A 39 -14.67 -9.96 0.17
CA VAL A 39 -14.30 -9.36 1.47
C VAL A 39 -12.99 -8.56 1.41
N GLN A 40 -12.18 -8.70 0.35
CA GLN A 40 -11.04 -7.80 0.13
C GLN A 40 -11.45 -6.32 -0.04
N VAL A 41 -12.72 -6.07 -0.35
CA VAL A 41 -13.24 -4.74 -0.71
C VAL A 41 -14.41 -4.36 0.17
N GLY A 42 -15.35 -5.29 0.38
CA GLY A 42 -16.49 -5.10 1.27
C GLY A 42 -16.21 -5.56 2.70
N ILE A 43 -17.12 -5.25 3.60
CA ILE A 43 -17.10 -5.68 5.00
C ILE A 43 -18.11 -6.80 5.16
N GLU A 44 -17.65 -7.99 5.53
CA GLU A 44 -18.53 -9.11 5.82
C GLU A 44 -19.37 -8.85 7.07
N ALA A 45 -20.66 -9.14 7.00
CA ALA A 45 -21.57 -8.95 8.10
C ALA A 45 -21.43 -10.08 9.15
N PRO A 46 -21.63 -9.82 10.45
CA PRO A 46 -21.47 -10.85 11.50
C PRO A 46 -22.43 -12.04 11.39
N ASP A 47 -23.58 -11.83 10.75
CA ASP A 47 -24.64 -12.79 10.46
C ASP A 47 -24.42 -13.60 9.17
N SER A 48 -23.30 -13.35 8.48
CA SER A 48 -22.88 -14.15 7.33
C SER A 48 -22.54 -15.60 7.73
N SER A 49 -22.90 -16.56 6.90
CA SER A 49 -22.73 -17.99 7.10
C SER A 49 -22.31 -18.71 5.81
N GLU A 50 -22.09 -20.03 5.87
CA GLU A 50 -21.81 -20.83 4.67
C GLU A 50 -23.02 -20.91 3.73
N ASP A 51 -24.24 -20.80 4.27
CA ASP A 51 -25.49 -20.88 3.50
C ASP A 51 -26.00 -19.51 3.06
N LEU A 52 -25.47 -18.41 3.60
CA LEU A 52 -25.82 -17.05 3.19
C LEU A 52 -24.68 -16.09 3.47
N LEU A 53 -24.11 -15.53 2.41
CA LEU A 53 -23.03 -14.55 2.48
C LEU A 53 -23.59 -13.14 2.40
N LEU A 54 -23.28 -12.32 3.42
CA LEU A 54 -23.73 -10.93 3.53
C LEU A 54 -22.53 -9.99 3.59
N ILE A 55 -22.42 -9.07 2.63
CA ILE A 55 -21.28 -8.15 2.52
C ILE A 55 -21.76 -6.72 2.28
N TYR A 56 -21.29 -5.79 3.10
CA TYR A 56 -21.54 -4.36 2.97
C TYR A 56 -20.46 -3.65 2.15
N TYR A 57 -20.90 -2.76 1.26
CA TYR A 57 -20.07 -1.86 0.47
C TYR A 57 -20.53 -0.41 0.65
N ASP A 58 -19.62 0.55 0.48
CA ASP A 58 -19.95 1.98 0.59
C ASP A 58 -20.90 2.44 -0.54
N GLU A 59 -20.75 1.90 -1.76
CA GLU A 59 -21.55 2.30 -2.93
C GLU A 59 -22.03 1.07 -3.74
N PRO A 60 -23.20 1.15 -4.42
CA PRO A 60 -23.69 0.05 -5.25
C PRO A 60 -22.77 -0.33 -6.40
N PHE A 61 -22.12 0.65 -7.03
CA PHE A 61 -21.16 0.38 -8.11
C PHE A 61 -20.01 -0.50 -7.62
N ALA A 62 -19.50 -0.26 -6.41
CA ALA A 62 -18.43 -1.07 -5.83
C ALA A 62 -18.89 -2.52 -5.56
N ALA A 63 -20.10 -2.73 -5.05
CA ALA A 63 -20.67 -4.05 -4.85
C ALA A 63 -20.78 -4.83 -6.18
N LEU A 64 -21.38 -4.21 -7.20
CA LEU A 64 -21.59 -4.84 -8.50
C LEU A 64 -20.27 -5.13 -9.22
N SER A 65 -19.40 -4.13 -9.35
CA SER A 65 -18.12 -4.29 -10.04
C SER A 65 -17.23 -5.34 -9.36
N THR A 66 -17.19 -5.36 -8.03
CA THR A 66 -16.44 -6.38 -7.29
C THR A 66 -17.04 -7.77 -7.50
N PHE A 67 -18.37 -7.91 -7.48
CA PHE A 67 -19.04 -9.19 -7.73
C PHE A 67 -18.73 -9.74 -9.12
N PHE A 68 -19.01 -8.97 -10.17
CA PHE A 68 -18.85 -9.43 -11.55
C PHE A 68 -17.38 -9.65 -11.93
N GLU A 69 -16.46 -8.76 -11.53
CA GLU A 69 -15.02 -8.94 -11.79
C GLU A 69 -14.51 -10.27 -11.22
N ASN A 70 -14.85 -10.55 -9.95
CA ASN A 70 -14.33 -11.72 -9.25
C ASN A 70 -15.02 -13.02 -9.70
N LEU A 71 -16.34 -13.00 -9.91
CA LEU A 71 -17.06 -14.14 -10.46
C LEU A 71 -16.54 -14.50 -11.85
N GLN A 72 -16.36 -13.51 -12.74
CA GLN A 72 -15.83 -13.75 -14.08
C GLN A 72 -14.39 -14.28 -14.05
N SER A 73 -13.55 -13.76 -13.13
CA SER A 73 -12.18 -14.25 -12.92
C SER A 73 -12.17 -15.71 -12.50
N LEU A 74 -13.00 -16.10 -11.53
CA LEU A 74 -13.11 -17.49 -11.07
C LEU A 74 -13.69 -18.40 -12.15
N LYS A 75 -14.70 -17.93 -12.91
CA LYS A 75 -15.26 -18.69 -14.04
C LYS A 75 -14.19 -19.02 -15.07
N LYS A 76 -13.34 -18.05 -15.45
CA LYS A 76 -12.23 -18.30 -16.39
C LYS A 76 -11.24 -19.38 -15.92
N GLN A 77 -11.09 -19.55 -14.61
CA GLN A 77 -10.14 -20.51 -14.04
C GLN A 77 -10.76 -21.89 -13.80
N GLN A 78 -12.04 -21.93 -13.43
CA GLN A 78 -12.64 -23.13 -12.83
C GLN A 78 -14.00 -23.53 -13.42
N TRP A 79 -14.63 -22.70 -14.26
CA TRP A 79 -16.00 -22.92 -14.76
C TRP A 79 -16.03 -23.02 -16.29
N GLN A 80 -16.58 -24.11 -16.80
CA GLN A 80 -16.71 -24.33 -18.24
C GLN A 80 -18.08 -23.84 -18.72
N PRO A 81 -18.21 -23.27 -19.94
CA PRO A 81 -19.50 -22.79 -20.45
C PRO A 81 -20.63 -23.84 -20.42
N GLN A 82 -20.30 -25.12 -20.65
CA GLN A 82 -21.29 -26.22 -20.59
C GLN A 82 -21.88 -26.49 -19.19
N MET A 83 -21.26 -25.97 -18.13
CA MET A 83 -21.76 -26.13 -16.75
C MET A 83 -22.94 -25.19 -16.45
N GLY A 84 -23.30 -24.30 -17.39
CA GLY A 84 -24.41 -23.38 -17.23
C GLY A 84 -24.12 -22.27 -16.22
N ALA A 85 -25.19 -21.77 -15.60
CA ALA A 85 -25.14 -20.72 -14.60
C ALA A 85 -24.46 -21.20 -13.31
N VAL A 86 -23.64 -20.35 -12.71
CA VAL A 86 -23.07 -20.61 -11.38
C VAL A 86 -24.23 -20.68 -10.38
N PRO A 87 -24.32 -21.74 -9.56
CA PRO A 87 -25.44 -22.00 -8.66
C PRO A 87 -25.38 -21.11 -7.41
N ILE A 88 -25.53 -19.80 -7.61
CA ILE A 88 -25.62 -18.75 -6.59
C ILE A 88 -26.81 -17.85 -6.90
N GLN A 89 -27.55 -17.43 -5.89
CA GLN A 89 -28.62 -16.43 -6.00
C GLN A 89 -28.14 -15.13 -5.38
N VAL A 90 -28.47 -13.99 -6.01
CA VAL A 90 -27.85 -12.71 -5.66
C VAL A 90 -28.89 -11.61 -5.53
N ILE A 91 -28.92 -10.96 -4.37
CA ILE A 91 -29.71 -9.76 -4.10
C ILE A 91 -28.77 -8.61 -3.75
N VAL A 92 -29.02 -7.43 -4.34
CA VAL A 92 -28.35 -6.18 -3.98
C VAL A 92 -29.37 -5.21 -3.41
N HIS A 93 -29.09 -4.75 -2.21
CA HIS A 93 -29.99 -3.90 -1.44
C HIS A 93 -29.29 -2.62 -0.99
N LEU A 94 -30.00 -1.51 -1.12
CA LEU A 94 -29.56 -0.25 -0.55
C LEU A 94 -30.00 -0.20 0.91
N HIS A 95 -29.05 -0.39 1.81
CA HIS A 95 -29.26 -0.39 3.25
C HIS A 95 -29.11 1.01 3.82
N ARG A 96 -30.05 1.45 4.67
CA ARG A 96 -29.88 2.66 5.48
C ARG A 96 -29.85 2.27 6.95
N ARG A 97 -29.07 3.01 7.76
CA ARG A 97 -28.86 2.68 9.20
C ARG A 97 -30.13 2.54 10.04
N LYS A 98 -31.25 3.12 9.59
CA LYS A 98 -32.54 3.08 10.29
C LYS A 98 -33.55 2.12 9.66
N ASP A 99 -33.18 1.45 8.57
CA ASP A 99 -34.07 0.50 7.93
C ASP A 99 -34.17 -0.77 8.79
N PRO A 100 -35.36 -1.39 8.88
CA PRO A 100 -35.51 -2.68 9.54
C PRO A 100 -34.65 -3.74 8.83
N PRO A 101 -34.32 -4.85 9.53
CA PRO A 101 -33.71 -6.01 8.89
C PRO A 101 -34.51 -6.43 7.66
N VAL A 102 -33.79 -6.82 6.61
CA VAL A 102 -34.38 -7.25 5.35
C VAL A 102 -34.81 -8.71 5.44
N ASP A 103 -35.96 -9.04 4.87
CA ASP A 103 -36.55 -10.39 4.95
C ASP A 103 -35.65 -11.49 4.35
N PHE A 104 -34.76 -11.14 3.42
CA PHE A 104 -33.79 -12.06 2.82
C PHE A 104 -32.48 -12.20 3.64
N GLY A 105 -32.41 -11.62 4.84
CA GLY A 105 -31.26 -11.74 5.74
C GLY A 105 -31.07 -13.14 6.34
N GLU A 106 -32.06 -14.03 6.18
CA GLU A 106 -32.00 -15.42 6.59
C GLU A 106 -31.95 -16.35 5.37
N ALA A 107 -31.14 -17.42 5.43
CA ALA A 107 -31.02 -18.40 4.35
C ALA A 107 -32.35 -19.14 4.09
N THR A 108 -33.20 -19.25 5.11
CA THR A 108 -34.53 -19.89 5.04
C THR A 108 -35.63 -19.00 4.48
N ALA A 109 -35.33 -17.75 4.12
CA ALA A 109 -36.33 -16.82 3.59
C ALA A 109 -36.92 -17.34 2.28
N SER A 110 -38.26 -17.28 2.16
CA SER A 110 -39.02 -17.81 1.01
C SER A 110 -38.62 -17.17 -0.32
N VAL A 111 -38.17 -15.91 -0.29
CA VAL A 111 -37.69 -15.17 -1.44
C VAL A 111 -36.55 -15.88 -2.18
N TRP A 112 -35.67 -16.60 -1.47
CA TRP A 112 -34.59 -17.37 -2.11
C TRP A 112 -35.13 -18.51 -2.99
N GLY A 113 -36.27 -19.10 -2.62
CA GLY A 113 -36.85 -20.24 -3.37
C GLY A 113 -37.28 -19.92 -4.80
N VAL A 114 -37.49 -18.64 -5.13
CA VAL A 114 -37.99 -18.20 -6.45
C VAL A 114 -36.91 -17.58 -7.34
N LEU A 115 -35.71 -17.31 -6.80
CA LEU A 115 -34.64 -16.65 -7.55
C LEU A 115 -33.91 -17.61 -8.49
N GLN A 116 -33.57 -17.12 -9.68
CA GLN A 116 -32.79 -17.88 -10.64
C GLN A 116 -31.28 -17.83 -10.31
N PRO A 117 -30.54 -18.93 -10.54
CA PRO A 117 -29.09 -18.95 -10.41
C PRO A 117 -28.39 -17.92 -11.30
N GLU A 118 -27.25 -17.40 -10.82
CA GLU A 118 -26.40 -16.38 -11.44
C GLU A 118 -27.16 -15.13 -11.95
N THR A 119 -28.36 -14.90 -11.43
CA THR A 119 -29.21 -13.78 -11.79
C THR A 119 -29.17 -12.74 -10.69
N LEU A 120 -28.96 -11.49 -11.08
CA LEU A 120 -28.85 -10.37 -10.16
C LEU A 120 -30.22 -9.73 -9.93
N TYR A 121 -30.63 -9.69 -8.68
CA TYR A 121 -31.86 -9.02 -8.26
C TYR A 121 -31.52 -7.78 -7.45
N VAL A 122 -32.24 -6.68 -7.69
CA VAL A 122 -32.13 -5.46 -6.89
C VAL A 122 -33.43 -5.20 -6.16
N THR A 123 -33.34 -4.66 -4.95
CA THR A 123 -34.53 -4.24 -4.21
C THR A 123 -35.12 -2.95 -4.78
N ARG A 124 -36.41 -2.73 -4.53
CA ARG A 124 -37.11 -1.50 -4.90
C ARG A 124 -36.38 -0.24 -4.43
N ALA A 125 -35.81 -0.26 -3.23
CA ALA A 125 -35.08 0.87 -2.65
C ALA A 125 -33.86 1.28 -3.51
N LEU A 126 -33.09 0.29 -3.98
CA LEU A 126 -31.95 0.52 -4.86
C LEU A 126 -32.40 0.95 -6.26
N LYS A 127 -33.40 0.27 -6.84
CA LYS A 127 -33.95 0.59 -8.17
C LYS A 127 -34.42 2.04 -8.27
N LEU A 128 -35.13 2.55 -7.26
CA LEU A 128 -35.65 3.92 -7.26
C LEU A 128 -34.54 4.98 -7.23
N GLN A 129 -33.37 4.67 -6.66
CA GLN A 129 -32.23 5.59 -6.57
C GLN A 129 -31.15 5.31 -7.61
N TRP A 130 -31.38 4.37 -8.52
CA TRP A 130 -30.37 3.89 -9.45
C TRP A 130 -29.70 5.01 -10.25
N ASN A 131 -30.49 5.86 -10.91
CA ASN A 131 -29.95 6.96 -11.74
C ASN A 131 -29.08 7.94 -10.94
N LEU A 132 -29.40 8.16 -9.67
CA LEU A 132 -28.63 9.04 -8.79
C LEU A 132 -27.32 8.39 -8.36
N LEU A 133 -27.39 7.14 -7.90
CA LEU A 133 -26.24 6.41 -7.34
C LEU A 133 -25.22 6.00 -8.40
N PHE A 134 -25.64 5.90 -9.67
CA PHE A 134 -24.79 5.57 -10.80
C PHE A 134 -24.47 6.76 -11.71
N ALA A 135 -24.84 7.99 -11.31
CA ALA A 135 -24.54 9.19 -12.09
C ALA A 135 -23.02 9.35 -12.31
N GLY A 136 -22.61 9.52 -13.57
CA GLY A 136 -21.20 9.68 -13.97
C GLY A 136 -20.36 8.39 -13.93
N LYS A 137 -20.94 7.25 -13.55
CA LYS A 137 -20.27 5.94 -13.63
C LYS A 137 -20.49 5.33 -15.01
N LYS A 138 -19.46 4.68 -15.56
CA LYS A 138 -19.60 3.93 -16.81
C LYS A 138 -20.29 2.59 -16.52
N MET A 139 -21.54 2.45 -16.94
CA MET A 139 -22.35 1.23 -16.77
C MET A 139 -22.67 0.63 -18.15
N PRO A 140 -22.61 -0.71 -18.31
CA PRO A 140 -23.16 -1.34 -19.49
C PRO A 140 -24.66 -1.05 -19.62
N ALA A 141 -25.18 -1.12 -20.84
CA ALA A 141 -26.61 -1.05 -21.09
C ALA A 141 -27.33 -2.14 -20.28
N HIS A 142 -28.41 -1.75 -19.59
CA HIS A 142 -29.10 -2.62 -18.64
C HIS A 142 -30.60 -2.33 -18.56
N GLN A 143 -31.34 -3.29 -18.04
CA GLN A 143 -32.80 -3.25 -17.95
C GLN A 143 -33.25 -3.83 -16.61
N PHE A 144 -34.38 -3.36 -16.13
CA PHE A 144 -35.04 -3.91 -14.95
C PHE A 144 -36.33 -4.61 -15.35
N THR A 145 -36.43 -5.89 -15.06
CA THR A 145 -37.68 -6.67 -15.20
C THR A 145 -38.24 -6.92 -13.81
N ASP A 146 -39.54 -6.69 -13.62
CA ASP A 146 -40.16 -6.96 -12.34
C ASP A 146 -40.15 -8.46 -12.04
N ALA A 147 -39.69 -8.83 -10.86
CA ALA A 147 -39.57 -10.23 -10.43
C ALA A 147 -40.57 -10.59 -9.33
N GLY A 148 -41.40 -9.63 -8.88
CA GLY A 148 -42.28 -9.80 -7.73
C GLY A 148 -41.58 -9.53 -6.40
N ASP A 149 -42.35 -9.51 -5.31
CA ASP A 149 -41.88 -9.39 -3.93
C ASP A 149 -40.93 -8.21 -3.66
N GLY A 150 -41.12 -7.10 -4.40
CA GLY A 150 -40.30 -5.90 -4.26
C GLY A 150 -38.89 -6.02 -4.86
N LEU A 151 -38.62 -7.10 -5.61
CA LEU A 151 -37.39 -7.32 -6.36
C LEU A 151 -37.57 -7.03 -7.84
N SER A 152 -36.49 -6.56 -8.46
CA SER A 152 -36.40 -6.48 -9.92
C SER A 152 -35.13 -7.16 -10.39
N GLN A 153 -35.27 -8.02 -11.38
CA GLN A 153 -34.13 -8.61 -12.07
C GLN A 153 -33.40 -7.51 -12.84
N LEU A 154 -32.09 -7.41 -12.60
CA LEU A 154 -31.18 -6.54 -13.34
C LEU A 154 -30.46 -7.36 -14.41
N SER A 155 -30.79 -7.09 -15.67
CA SER A 155 -30.13 -7.72 -16.82
C SER A 155 -29.24 -6.71 -17.55
N PHE A 156 -28.04 -7.15 -17.93
CA PHE A 156 -27.11 -6.36 -18.74
C PHE A 156 -27.15 -6.88 -20.17
N SER A 157 -27.31 -5.96 -21.14
CA SER A 157 -27.22 -6.25 -22.57
C SER A 157 -25.85 -5.87 -23.18
N GLY A 158 -25.04 -5.10 -22.45
CA GLY A 158 -23.68 -4.74 -22.83
C GLY A 158 -22.60 -5.68 -22.29
N ASP A 159 -21.35 -5.44 -22.68
CA ASP A 159 -20.20 -6.18 -22.16
C ASP A 159 -19.97 -5.84 -20.68
N LEU A 160 -20.11 -6.84 -19.82
CA LEU A 160 -19.82 -6.73 -18.38
C LEU A 160 -18.35 -6.37 -18.10
N SER A 161 -17.45 -6.50 -19.08
CA SER A 161 -16.06 -6.05 -18.96
C SER A 161 -15.92 -4.53 -18.81
N GLU A 162 -16.98 -3.76 -19.10
CA GLU A 162 -17.04 -2.32 -18.82
C GLU A 162 -17.29 -2.01 -17.34
N LEU A 163 -17.86 -2.96 -16.59
CA LEU A 163 -18.16 -2.83 -15.17
C LEU A 163 -16.89 -3.08 -14.33
N LYS A 164 -15.83 -2.33 -14.62
CA LYS A 164 -14.55 -2.43 -13.93
C LYS A 164 -14.33 -1.25 -12.99
N ARG A 165 -13.73 -1.54 -11.84
CA ARG A 165 -13.24 -0.52 -10.94
C ARG A 165 -11.99 0.11 -11.54
N GLU A 166 -11.94 1.44 -11.50
CA GLU A 166 -10.69 2.14 -11.75
C GLU A 166 -9.69 1.77 -10.65
N ARG A 167 -8.69 0.98 -11.02
CA ARG A 167 -7.59 0.63 -10.13
C ARG A 167 -6.48 1.66 -10.38
N LEU A 168 -6.17 2.44 -9.36
CA LEU A 168 -5.05 3.36 -9.40
C LEU A 168 -3.77 2.60 -9.03
N PHE A 169 -2.64 2.97 -9.66
CA PHE A 169 -1.31 2.45 -9.32
C PHE A 169 -1.20 0.92 -9.33
N THR A 170 -1.87 0.28 -10.29
CA THR A 170 -1.81 -1.18 -10.52
C THR A 170 -0.39 -1.70 -10.71
N GLY A 171 0.59 -0.87 -11.08
CA GLY A 171 1.99 -1.26 -11.17
C GLY A 171 2.76 -1.37 -9.84
N ARG A 172 2.21 -0.91 -8.70
CA ARG A 172 2.99 -0.74 -7.46
C ARG A 172 3.64 -2.03 -6.92
N PHE A 173 2.98 -3.18 -7.11
CA PHE A 173 3.52 -4.49 -6.69
C PHE A 173 4.81 -4.88 -7.45
N LEU A 174 5.08 -4.28 -8.61
CA LEU A 174 6.27 -4.59 -9.42
C LEU A 174 7.58 -4.24 -8.69
N ALA A 175 7.55 -3.25 -7.79
CA ALA A 175 8.71 -2.90 -6.97
C ALA A 175 9.03 -3.97 -5.91
N ALA A 176 8.00 -4.63 -5.38
CA ALA A 176 8.12 -5.74 -4.43
C ALA A 176 8.41 -7.09 -5.11
N LYS A 177 8.40 -7.15 -6.45
CA LYS A 177 8.65 -8.38 -7.20
C LYS A 177 10.14 -8.56 -7.47
N GLY A 178 10.76 -9.57 -6.87
CA GLY A 178 12.15 -9.93 -7.14
C GLY A 178 12.62 -11.14 -6.33
N ALA A 179 13.84 -11.60 -6.62
CA ALA A 179 14.42 -12.79 -5.99
C ALA A 179 15.22 -12.47 -4.70
N SER A 180 15.40 -11.19 -4.38
CA SER A 180 16.09 -10.75 -3.16
C SER A 180 15.09 -10.42 -2.05
N SER A 181 15.57 -10.39 -0.81
CA SER A 181 14.82 -9.76 0.27
C SER A 181 14.61 -8.27 -0.01
N GLU A 182 13.58 -7.70 0.63
CA GLU A 182 13.27 -6.28 0.52
C GLU A 182 14.50 -5.42 0.91
N CYS A 183 14.89 -4.50 0.03
CA CYS A 183 16.03 -3.62 0.25
C CYS A 183 15.76 -2.64 1.40
N PHE A 184 16.70 -2.58 2.34
CA PHE A 184 16.63 -1.66 3.49
C PHE A 184 16.52 -0.19 3.05
N TYR A 185 17.09 0.22 1.92
CA TYR A 185 17.10 1.64 1.52
C TYR A 185 15.86 2.11 0.76
N CYS A 186 15.19 1.23 0.01
CA CYS A 186 14.15 1.66 -0.94
C CYS A 186 12.92 0.75 -1.00
N GLY A 187 12.91 -0.38 -0.30
CA GLY A 187 11.77 -1.28 -0.32
C GLY A 187 11.65 -2.17 -1.57
N MET A 188 12.55 -2.07 -2.55
CA MET A 188 12.52 -2.96 -3.72
C MET A 188 13.10 -4.34 -3.41
N ALA A 189 12.63 -5.39 -4.09
CA ALA A 189 13.06 -6.78 -3.86
C ALA A 189 14.04 -7.34 -4.93
N ASN A 190 14.66 -6.47 -5.74
CA ASN A 190 15.51 -6.91 -6.87
C ASN A 190 17.00 -6.61 -6.71
N HIS A 191 17.42 -6.02 -5.60
CA HIS A 191 18.83 -5.72 -5.33
C HIS A 191 19.13 -5.74 -3.83
N ALA A 192 20.39 -6.02 -3.48
CA ALA A 192 20.90 -5.83 -2.13
C ALA A 192 21.18 -4.34 -1.83
N PRO A 193 21.17 -3.88 -0.56
CA PRO A 193 21.43 -2.49 -0.19
C PRO A 193 22.71 -1.89 -0.80
N ALA A 194 23.76 -2.71 -0.95
CA ALA A 194 25.04 -2.33 -1.58
C ALA A 194 24.89 -1.79 -3.01
N HIS A 195 23.89 -2.29 -3.74
CA HIS A 195 23.60 -1.97 -5.15
C HIS A 195 22.35 -1.09 -5.32
N CYS A 196 21.86 -0.48 -4.24
CA CYS A 196 20.66 0.34 -4.30
C CYS A 196 20.85 1.57 -5.20
N PRO A 197 19.99 1.79 -6.22
CA PRO A 197 20.10 2.95 -7.11
C PRO A 197 19.97 4.29 -6.37
N SER A 198 19.29 4.33 -5.21
CA SER A 198 19.16 5.54 -4.41
C SER A 198 20.49 6.09 -3.88
N LYS A 199 21.56 5.29 -3.88
CA LYS A 199 22.91 5.75 -3.54
C LYS A 199 23.48 6.77 -4.52
N GLN A 200 22.94 6.83 -5.74
CA GLN A 200 23.33 7.84 -6.74
C GLN A 200 22.52 9.14 -6.62
N LEU A 201 21.49 9.15 -5.77
CA LEU A 201 20.65 10.33 -5.55
C LEU A 201 21.22 11.21 -4.44
N THR A 202 20.95 12.50 -4.55
CA THR A 202 21.22 13.48 -3.51
C THR A 202 19.91 14.00 -2.90
N MET A 203 20.00 14.90 -1.92
CA MET A 203 18.83 15.57 -1.35
C MET A 203 18.25 16.65 -2.28
N GLU A 204 18.99 17.06 -3.31
CA GLU A 204 18.57 18.04 -4.33
C GLU A 204 17.78 17.36 -5.47
N THR A 205 17.95 16.04 -5.64
CA THR A 205 17.24 15.23 -6.63
C THR A 205 16.01 14.57 -6.00
N ARG A 206 14.95 15.36 -5.76
CA ARG A 206 13.64 14.87 -5.30
C ARG A 206 12.63 14.83 -6.45
N GLY A 207 11.92 13.73 -6.57
CA GLY A 207 10.86 13.50 -7.56
C GLY A 207 9.45 13.68 -6.98
N LEU A 208 9.25 13.45 -5.68
CA LEU A 208 7.90 13.43 -5.09
C LEU A 208 7.18 14.78 -5.19
N ASP A 209 7.92 15.89 -5.04
CA ASP A 209 7.37 17.25 -5.19
C ASP A 209 6.95 17.57 -6.64
N ARG A 210 7.35 16.75 -7.62
CA ARG A 210 7.07 16.93 -9.05
C ARG A 210 6.01 15.98 -9.59
N VAL A 211 5.92 14.76 -9.06
CA VAL A 211 4.95 13.76 -9.52
C VAL A 211 3.49 14.21 -9.33
N GLY A 212 3.23 15.10 -8.37
CA GLY A 212 1.89 15.66 -8.16
C GLY A 212 1.33 16.49 -9.32
N TYR A 213 2.14 16.87 -10.31
CA TYR A 213 1.70 17.57 -11.53
C TYR A 213 1.25 16.63 -12.66
N LEU A 214 1.41 15.31 -12.48
CA LEU A 214 0.99 14.29 -13.44
C LEU A 214 -0.39 13.74 -13.05
N SER A 215 -1.20 13.34 -14.04
CA SER A 215 -2.47 12.65 -13.77
C SER A 215 -2.21 11.23 -13.24
N PHE A 216 -3.12 10.69 -12.41
CA PHE A 216 -2.95 9.33 -11.86
C PHE A 216 -2.77 8.25 -12.93
N ALA A 217 -3.51 8.33 -14.04
CA ALA A 217 -3.36 7.40 -15.17
C ALA A 217 -1.96 7.49 -15.80
N LYS A 218 -1.40 8.70 -15.92
CA LYS A 218 -0.04 8.89 -16.43
C LYS A 218 1.00 8.35 -15.46
N ILE A 219 0.81 8.56 -14.16
CA ILE A 219 1.73 8.03 -13.14
C ILE A 219 1.71 6.51 -13.13
N ASP A 220 0.55 5.85 -13.15
CA ASP A 220 0.46 4.38 -13.20
C ASP A 220 1.15 3.80 -14.44
N THR A 221 0.95 4.43 -15.61
CA THR A 221 1.60 4.03 -16.86
C THR A 221 3.12 4.15 -16.76
N LEU A 222 3.62 5.30 -16.31
CA LEU A 222 5.06 5.54 -16.14
C LEU A 222 5.65 4.62 -15.07
N PHE A 223 4.94 4.37 -13.96
CA PHE A 223 5.39 3.48 -12.89
C PHE A 223 5.62 2.07 -13.42
N LYS A 224 4.65 1.51 -14.17
CA LYS A 224 4.81 0.19 -14.82
C LYS A 224 6.01 0.17 -15.74
N GLN A 225 6.18 1.21 -16.56
CA GLN A 225 7.30 1.33 -17.48
C GLN A 225 8.65 1.33 -16.74
N VAL A 226 8.83 2.22 -15.76
CA VAL A 226 10.11 2.34 -15.04
C VAL A 226 10.42 1.11 -14.18
N MET A 227 9.39 0.45 -13.64
CA MET A 227 9.56 -0.81 -12.90
C MET A 227 9.82 -2.02 -13.81
N ALA A 228 9.46 -1.96 -15.09
CA ALA A 228 9.90 -2.94 -16.09
C ALA A 228 11.33 -2.66 -16.59
N GLU A 229 11.70 -1.38 -16.71
CA GLU A 229 12.99 -0.92 -17.22
C GLU A 229 14.01 -0.57 -16.10
N GLN A 230 13.91 -1.19 -14.92
CA GLN A 230 14.67 -0.76 -13.73
C GLN A 230 16.19 -0.72 -13.92
N LYS A 231 16.76 -1.67 -14.67
CA LYS A 231 18.20 -1.69 -14.96
C LYS A 231 18.64 -0.46 -15.74
N LYS A 232 17.90 -0.11 -16.80
CA LYS A 232 18.15 1.08 -17.61
C LYS A 232 18.00 2.36 -16.79
N MET A 233 16.98 2.42 -15.93
CA MET A 233 16.78 3.56 -15.04
C MET A 233 17.92 3.70 -14.02
N ALA A 234 18.41 2.60 -13.45
CA ALA A 234 19.55 2.60 -12.53
C ALA A 234 20.85 3.02 -13.22
N GLU A 235 21.08 2.59 -14.46
CA GLU A 235 22.21 3.03 -15.29
C GLU A 235 22.15 4.53 -15.57
N LEU A 236 20.96 5.08 -15.84
CA LEU A 236 20.75 6.51 -16.00
C LEU A 236 21.07 7.28 -14.70
N LEU A 237 20.65 6.78 -13.53
CA LEU A 237 21.01 7.42 -12.25
C LEU A 237 22.53 7.44 -12.03
N ALA A 238 23.25 6.42 -12.48
CA ALA A 238 24.70 6.34 -12.35
C ALA A 238 25.45 7.40 -13.17
N THR A 239 24.79 8.09 -14.12
CA THR A 239 25.41 9.19 -14.89
C THR A 239 25.35 10.54 -14.18
N ASN A 240 25.10 10.58 -12.86
CA ASN A 240 24.97 11.79 -12.04
C ASN A 240 23.92 12.77 -12.58
N ILE A 241 22.67 12.31 -12.61
CA ILE A 241 21.55 13.14 -13.05
C ILE A 241 21.39 14.41 -12.18
N ASP A 242 21.04 15.53 -12.81
CA ASP A 242 20.73 16.78 -12.11
C ASP A 242 19.22 17.02 -11.97
N GLY A 243 18.86 18.08 -11.22
CA GLY A 243 17.47 18.47 -11.02
C GLY A 243 16.76 18.94 -12.30
N ALA A 244 17.48 19.41 -13.33
CA ALA A 244 16.89 19.84 -14.59
C ALA A 244 16.49 18.64 -15.45
N GLN A 245 17.32 17.60 -15.50
CA GLN A 245 17.03 16.34 -16.17
C GLN A 245 15.77 15.68 -15.57
N ILE A 246 15.67 15.62 -14.23
CA ILE A 246 14.45 15.12 -13.56
C ILE A 246 13.23 15.96 -13.94
N ARG A 247 13.33 17.30 -13.96
CA ARG A 247 12.19 18.15 -14.33
C ARG A 247 11.68 17.92 -15.76
N ASN A 248 12.56 17.53 -16.68
CA ASN A 248 12.22 17.37 -18.09
C ASN A 248 11.83 15.94 -18.48
N ASP A 249 12.06 14.95 -17.61
CA ASP A 249 11.74 13.54 -17.86
C ASP A 249 10.70 13.00 -16.85
N PRO A 250 9.42 12.86 -17.24
CA PRO A 250 8.39 12.32 -16.37
C PRO A 250 8.65 10.89 -15.86
N ALA A 251 9.32 10.04 -16.65
CA ALA A 251 9.67 8.69 -16.20
C ALA A 251 10.69 8.76 -15.07
N LEU A 252 11.69 9.64 -15.22
CA LEU A 252 12.67 9.89 -14.18
C LEU A 252 12.03 10.50 -12.92
N GLN A 253 11.04 11.39 -13.06
CA GLN A 253 10.27 11.92 -11.91
C GLN A 253 9.61 10.81 -11.11
N VAL A 254 8.91 9.89 -11.78
CA VAL A 254 8.21 8.78 -11.12
C VAL A 254 9.21 7.82 -10.47
N TYR A 255 10.32 7.52 -11.14
CA TYR A 255 11.35 6.64 -10.61
C TYR A 255 12.07 7.24 -9.38
N VAL A 256 12.43 8.52 -9.43
CA VAL A 256 13.05 9.23 -8.29
C VAL A 256 12.05 9.39 -7.13
N ALA A 257 10.79 9.73 -7.43
CA ALA A 257 9.74 9.85 -6.41
C ALA A 257 9.52 8.55 -5.64
N TYR A 258 9.69 7.39 -6.28
CA TYR A 258 9.62 6.11 -5.59
C TYR A 258 10.67 6.03 -4.45
N PHE A 259 11.90 6.45 -4.71
CA PHE A 259 12.94 6.46 -3.67
C PHE A 259 12.68 7.48 -2.57
N ASP A 260 11.98 8.59 -2.86
CA ASP A 260 11.66 9.59 -1.85
C ASP A 260 10.70 9.08 -0.76
N MET A 261 9.87 8.07 -1.07
CA MET A 261 8.99 7.43 -0.08
C MET A 261 9.78 6.78 1.07
N TYR A 262 11.00 6.32 0.78
CA TYR A 262 11.89 5.65 1.72
C TYR A 262 13.10 6.51 2.09
N LEU A 263 13.02 7.83 1.85
CA LEU A 263 14.15 8.77 1.96
C LEU A 263 14.90 8.64 3.28
N ILE A 264 14.16 8.55 4.39
CA ILE A 264 14.72 8.47 5.74
C ILE A 264 15.68 7.30 5.93
N TYR A 265 15.54 6.22 5.17
CA TYR A 265 16.38 5.04 5.31
C TYR A 265 17.67 5.10 4.49
N GLN A 266 17.85 6.14 3.66
CA GLN A 266 18.89 6.16 2.64
C GLN A 266 20.16 6.89 3.10
N PRO A 267 21.35 6.53 2.56
CA PRO A 267 22.60 7.23 2.87
C PRO A 267 22.56 8.74 2.61
N ARG A 268 21.80 9.20 1.59
CA ARG A 268 21.62 10.63 1.31
C ARG A 268 20.95 11.38 2.45
N PHE A 269 19.97 10.76 3.12
CA PHE A 269 19.31 11.35 4.28
C PHE A 269 20.19 11.29 5.52
N LEU A 270 20.96 10.22 5.72
CA LEU A 270 21.95 10.14 6.80
C LEU A 270 22.95 11.30 6.74
N SER A 271 23.55 11.53 5.57
CA SER A 271 24.46 12.66 5.35
C SER A 271 23.76 13.98 5.66
N TYR A 272 22.54 14.15 5.16
CA TYR A 272 21.77 15.36 5.40
C TYR A 272 21.45 15.62 6.87
N ALA A 273 20.93 14.63 7.58
CA ALA A 273 20.55 14.74 8.98
C ALA A 273 21.77 15.07 9.86
N ALA A 274 22.93 14.52 9.53
CA ALA A 274 24.18 14.76 10.23
C ALA A 274 24.65 16.22 10.15
N PHE A 275 24.43 16.89 9.03
CA PHE A 275 24.87 18.27 8.79
C PHE A 275 23.77 19.32 8.92
N SER A 276 22.55 18.92 9.31
CA SER A 276 21.46 19.82 9.65
C SER A 276 21.70 20.52 10.99
N LEU A 277 21.45 21.84 11.01
CA LEU A 277 21.49 22.66 12.22
C LEU A 277 20.36 22.37 13.21
N LEU A 278 19.26 21.79 12.71
CA LEU A 278 18.05 21.65 13.49
C LEU A 278 18.15 20.40 14.37
N SER A 279 17.91 20.59 15.66
CA SER A 279 17.80 19.52 16.65
C SER A 279 16.42 18.87 16.69
N SER A 280 15.41 19.53 16.13
CA SER A 280 14.04 19.02 15.97
C SER A 280 13.83 18.33 14.62
N TRP A 281 12.84 17.45 14.57
CA TRP A 281 12.54 16.68 13.36
C TRP A 281 11.89 17.52 12.24
N ASP A 282 11.00 18.44 12.60
CA ASP A 282 10.12 19.21 11.69
C ASP A 282 10.83 20.14 10.68
N GLY A 283 12.16 20.17 10.66
CA GLY A 283 12.94 20.89 9.66
C GLY A 283 14.03 20.09 8.95
N ILE A 284 14.09 18.77 9.11
CA ILE A 284 15.06 17.88 8.42
C ILE A 284 14.78 17.74 6.91
N GLY A 285 13.96 18.63 6.34
CA GLY A 285 13.78 18.79 4.89
C GLY A 285 14.31 20.10 4.30
N LYS A 286 14.68 21.10 5.12
CA LYS A 286 15.07 22.45 4.67
C LYS A 286 16.57 22.55 4.39
N THR A 287 16.94 22.96 3.18
CA THR A 287 18.32 22.89 2.62
C THR A 287 19.37 23.76 3.31
N ASP A 288 19.05 24.35 4.45
CA ASP A 288 19.97 25.18 5.23
C ASP A 288 21.08 24.30 5.81
N ARG A 289 22.27 24.43 5.24
CA ARG A 289 23.47 23.72 5.67
C ARG A 289 24.42 24.69 6.34
N VAL A 290 25.12 24.23 7.38
CA VAL A 290 26.37 24.86 7.82
C VAL A 290 27.52 24.06 7.25
N LYS A 291 28.59 24.76 6.85
CA LYS A 291 29.91 24.16 6.69
C LYS A 291 30.39 23.73 8.08
N VAL A 292 29.94 22.56 8.54
CA VAL A 292 30.49 21.93 9.73
C VAL A 292 31.75 21.21 9.31
N ASP A 293 32.86 21.53 9.95
CA ASP A 293 34.16 20.94 9.63
C ASP A 293 34.23 19.51 10.22
N SER A 294 33.72 18.53 9.48
CA SER A 294 33.83 17.10 9.82
C SER A 294 34.28 16.32 8.58
N ARG A 295 35.57 16.47 8.26
CA ARG A 295 36.20 15.87 7.08
C ARG A 295 36.11 14.34 7.08
N ASN A 296 36.23 13.72 8.26
CA ASN A 296 36.11 12.27 8.40
C ASN A 296 34.68 11.80 8.12
N LEU A 297 33.65 12.46 8.69
CA LEU A 297 32.27 12.07 8.43
C LEU A 297 31.89 12.24 6.96
N HIS A 298 32.26 13.37 6.34
CA HIS A 298 32.06 13.60 4.91
C HIS A 298 32.71 12.50 4.07
N SER A 299 34.00 12.23 4.30
CA SER A 299 34.75 11.21 3.56
C SER A 299 34.19 9.81 3.79
N GLY A 300 33.75 9.51 5.01
CA GLY A 300 33.12 8.25 5.39
C GLY A 300 31.80 8.00 4.66
N PHE A 301 30.92 9.01 4.62
CA PHE A 301 29.66 8.92 3.89
C PHE A 301 29.84 8.85 2.38
N ASP A 302 30.79 9.60 1.80
CA ASP A 302 31.11 9.49 0.38
C ASP A 302 31.68 8.11 0.05
N CYS A 303 32.57 7.56 0.88
CA CYS A 303 33.10 6.21 0.69
C CYS A 303 31.98 5.15 0.78
N LEU A 304 31.05 5.28 1.74
CA LEU A 304 29.87 4.41 1.85
C LEU A 304 29.03 4.49 0.56
N ARG A 305 28.73 5.71 0.10
CA ARG A 305 27.95 5.97 -1.13
C ARG A 305 28.54 5.27 -2.35
N VAL A 306 29.85 5.23 -2.51
CA VAL A 306 30.52 4.58 -3.65
C VAL A 306 30.97 3.14 -3.39
N GLY A 307 30.64 2.57 -2.22
CA GLY A 307 30.98 1.17 -1.88
C GLY A 307 32.44 0.93 -1.45
N LYS A 308 33.20 1.97 -1.11
CA LYS A 308 34.57 1.88 -0.57
C LYS A 308 34.55 1.57 0.92
N TYR A 309 34.05 0.39 1.29
CA TYR A 309 33.75 0.04 2.69
C TYR A 309 34.94 0.10 3.65
N LYS A 310 36.15 -0.27 3.21
CA LYS A 310 37.34 -0.20 4.07
C LYS A 310 37.63 1.24 4.50
N GLN A 311 37.69 2.15 3.54
CA GLN A 311 37.90 3.58 3.80
C GLN A 311 36.75 4.19 4.60
N ALA A 312 35.49 3.80 4.28
CA ALA A 312 34.33 4.22 5.05
C ALA A 312 34.45 3.82 6.53
N LEU A 313 34.86 2.58 6.82
CA LEU A 313 35.08 2.12 8.19
C LEU A 313 36.15 2.92 8.90
N ASP A 314 37.29 3.17 8.26
CA ASP A 314 38.41 3.89 8.85
C ASP A 314 38.00 5.31 9.24
N PHE A 315 37.37 6.05 8.31
CA PHE A 315 36.90 7.41 8.56
C PHE A 315 35.78 7.49 9.59
N LEU A 316 34.78 6.60 9.52
CA LEU A 316 33.64 6.62 10.44
C LEU A 316 34.03 6.18 11.84
N LYS A 317 34.96 5.23 11.99
CA LYS A 317 35.51 4.87 13.31
C LYS A 317 36.27 6.04 13.92
N ALA A 318 37.14 6.69 13.14
CA ALA A 318 37.88 7.86 13.59
C ALA A 318 36.94 8.99 14.05
N GLU A 319 35.88 9.28 13.29
CA GLU A 319 34.86 10.27 13.68
C GLU A 319 34.11 9.85 14.97
N SER A 320 33.73 8.58 15.08
CA SER A 320 32.98 8.07 16.24
C SER A 320 33.77 8.14 17.56
N GLN A 321 35.09 8.15 17.48
CA GLN A 321 36.02 8.17 18.62
C GLN A 321 36.61 9.56 18.88
N SER A 322 36.37 10.52 17.98
CA SER A 322 36.92 11.87 18.09
C SER A 322 36.20 12.68 19.17
N LEU A 323 36.97 13.42 19.97
CA LEU A 323 36.43 14.41 20.89
C LEU A 323 35.71 15.51 20.09
N GLY A 324 34.43 15.76 20.39
CA GLY A 324 33.61 16.71 19.63
C GLY A 324 33.17 16.22 18.24
N GLY A 325 33.45 14.97 17.89
CA GLY A 325 32.98 14.35 16.66
C GLY A 325 31.48 14.04 16.70
N LYS A 326 30.88 13.81 15.54
CA LYS A 326 29.47 13.46 15.41
C LYS A 326 29.24 11.95 15.64
N GLN A 327 29.49 11.50 16.86
CA GLN A 327 29.49 10.07 17.25
C GLN A 327 28.23 9.31 16.81
N PHE A 328 27.04 9.86 17.06
CA PHE A 328 25.77 9.23 16.69
C PHE A 328 25.70 8.92 15.18
N TYR A 329 25.96 9.92 14.34
CA TYR A 329 25.89 9.80 12.88
C TYR A 329 27.00 8.92 12.29
N ALA A 330 28.20 8.99 12.87
CA ALA A 330 29.30 8.09 12.51
C ALA A 330 28.92 6.62 12.80
N THR A 331 28.30 6.37 13.95
CA THR A 331 27.83 5.04 14.35
C THR A 331 26.71 4.52 13.43
N LEU A 332 25.77 5.38 13.02
CA LEU A 332 24.79 5.02 11.98
C LEU A 332 25.45 4.69 10.64
N GLY A 333 26.50 5.43 10.26
CA GLY A 333 27.30 5.13 9.09
C GLY A 333 27.95 3.74 9.18
N LEU A 334 28.47 3.36 10.35
CA LEU A 334 29.02 2.01 10.59
C LEU A 334 27.94 0.92 10.46
N ALA A 335 26.73 1.18 10.96
CA ALA A 335 25.59 0.28 10.77
C ALA A 335 25.26 0.10 9.28
N PHE A 336 25.32 1.18 8.48
CA PHE A 336 25.06 1.12 7.04
C PHE A 336 26.18 0.36 6.29
N VAL A 337 27.44 0.53 6.67
CA VAL A 337 28.53 -0.28 6.12
C VAL A 337 28.35 -1.77 6.48
N ALA A 338 27.93 -2.08 7.72
CA ALA A 338 27.65 -3.45 8.12
C ALA A 338 26.49 -4.06 7.32
N LEU A 339 25.42 -3.28 7.10
CA LEU A 339 24.24 -3.63 6.31
C LEU A 339 24.63 -3.97 4.86
N GLU A 340 25.37 -3.09 4.19
CA GLU A 340 25.80 -3.30 2.80
C GLU A 340 26.77 -4.50 2.66
N ARG A 341 27.43 -4.90 3.76
CA ARG A 341 28.29 -6.09 3.82
C ARG A 341 27.55 -7.36 4.28
N GLY A 342 26.24 -7.30 4.49
CA GLY A 342 25.44 -8.45 4.93
C GLY A 342 25.67 -8.88 6.39
N ARG A 343 26.29 -8.03 7.23
CA ARG A 343 26.65 -8.36 8.61
C ARG A 343 25.57 -7.92 9.59
N MET A 344 24.45 -8.63 9.63
CA MET A 344 23.27 -8.22 10.42
C MET A 344 23.51 -8.15 11.94
N GLY A 345 24.40 -8.98 12.49
CA GLY A 345 24.82 -8.88 13.90
C GLY A 345 25.51 -7.55 14.20
N ASP A 346 26.42 -7.12 13.32
CA ASP A 346 27.09 -5.81 13.44
C ASP A 346 26.08 -4.66 13.27
N VAL A 347 25.08 -4.81 12.39
CA VAL A 347 24.01 -3.81 12.24
C VAL A 347 23.27 -3.62 13.57
N ALA A 348 22.81 -4.72 14.18
CA ALA A 348 22.11 -4.66 15.47
C ALA A 348 22.96 -4.01 16.56
N HIS A 349 24.25 -4.37 16.63
CA HIS A 349 25.19 -3.80 17.58
C HIS A 349 25.36 -2.28 17.41
N PHE A 350 25.60 -1.81 16.18
CA PHE A 350 25.77 -0.37 15.93
C PHE A 350 24.46 0.41 16.13
N LEU A 351 23.30 -0.14 15.78
CA LEU A 351 22.01 0.49 16.08
C LEU A 351 21.79 0.62 17.60
N GLN A 352 22.18 -0.38 18.38
CA GLN A 352 22.11 -0.31 19.85
C GLN A 352 23.00 0.81 20.42
N ILE A 353 24.24 0.94 19.92
CA ILE A 353 25.16 2.02 20.32
C ILE A 353 24.60 3.39 19.88
N ALA A 354 24.07 3.50 18.67
CA ALA A 354 23.45 4.74 18.20
C ALA A 354 22.25 5.13 19.07
N ASN A 355 21.44 4.16 19.51
CA ASN A 355 20.31 4.43 20.39
C ASN A 355 20.74 4.92 21.78
N SER A 356 21.81 4.37 22.35
CA SER A 356 22.33 4.83 23.65
C SER A 356 23.03 6.20 23.60
N THR A 357 23.47 6.61 22.42
CA THR A 357 24.16 7.89 22.18
C THR A 357 23.26 8.99 21.63
N ALA A 358 22.00 8.67 21.28
CA ALA A 358 21.03 9.63 20.76
C ALA A 358 20.67 10.70 21.80
N GLY A 359 21.14 11.92 21.62
CA GLY A 359 20.95 13.02 22.57
C GLY A 359 19.74 13.89 22.24
N THR A 360 19.51 14.15 20.96
CA THR A 360 18.47 15.07 20.49
C THR A 360 17.18 14.35 20.09
N GLU A 361 16.07 15.08 20.02
CA GLU A 361 14.78 14.58 19.51
C GLU A 361 14.92 13.99 18.11
N LYS A 362 15.57 14.73 17.19
CA LYS A 362 15.88 14.27 15.84
C LYS A 362 16.57 12.91 15.84
N GLU A 363 17.60 12.74 16.66
CA GLU A 363 18.38 11.51 16.70
C GLU A 363 17.56 10.34 17.23
N LYS A 364 16.74 10.56 18.26
CA LYS A 364 15.83 9.56 18.84
C LYS A 364 14.76 9.10 17.85
N ILE A 365 14.16 10.02 17.11
CA ILE A 365 13.21 9.67 16.03
C ILE A 365 13.94 8.90 14.93
N TYR A 366 15.12 9.37 14.51
CA TYR A 366 15.86 8.75 13.41
C TYR A 366 16.24 7.30 13.72
N ILE A 367 16.86 7.05 14.88
CA ILE A 367 17.27 5.71 15.27
C ILE A 367 16.07 4.78 15.46
N SER A 368 14.95 5.31 15.95
CA SER A 368 13.71 4.53 16.13
C SER A 368 13.17 4.04 14.79
N LEU A 369 13.10 4.92 13.78
CA LEU A 369 12.66 4.57 12.43
C LEU A 369 13.59 3.51 11.79
N LEU A 370 14.90 3.70 11.91
CA LEU A 370 15.90 2.76 11.39
C LEU A 370 15.81 1.39 12.08
N THR A 371 15.64 1.37 13.40
CA THR A 371 15.57 0.15 14.21
C THR A 371 14.27 -0.61 13.96
N ALA A 372 13.13 0.09 13.83
CA ALA A 372 11.86 -0.51 13.46
C ALA A 372 11.96 -1.19 12.09
N ARG A 373 12.56 -0.51 11.10
CA ARG A 373 12.79 -1.10 9.78
C ARG A 373 13.71 -2.31 9.83
N PHE A 374 14.79 -2.24 10.61
CA PHE A 374 15.69 -3.38 10.83
C PHE A 374 14.93 -4.59 11.40
N HIS A 375 14.14 -4.42 12.46
CA HIS A 375 13.37 -5.50 13.05
C HIS A 375 12.35 -6.10 12.08
N ARG A 376 11.67 -5.27 11.29
CA ARG A 376 10.73 -5.76 10.26
C ARG A 376 11.44 -6.64 9.23
N LEU A 377 12.56 -6.18 8.69
CA LEU A 377 13.34 -6.92 7.68
C LEU A 377 14.07 -8.14 8.25
N ALA A 378 14.36 -8.16 9.55
CA ALA A 378 14.94 -9.29 10.26
C ALA A 378 13.92 -10.37 10.67
N GLY A 379 12.65 -10.26 10.26
CA GLY A 379 11.60 -11.23 10.60
C GLY A 379 11.04 -11.08 12.02
N HIS A 380 11.14 -9.88 12.60
CA HIS A 380 10.59 -9.55 13.91
C HIS A 380 9.58 -8.38 13.82
N PRO A 381 8.47 -8.52 13.06
CA PRO A 381 7.52 -7.43 12.84
C PRO A 381 6.89 -6.91 14.13
N TRP A 382 6.61 -7.77 15.11
CA TRP A 382 6.08 -7.35 16.42
C TRP A 382 7.02 -6.39 17.18
N LYS A 383 8.34 -6.57 17.08
CA LYS A 383 9.32 -5.64 17.69
C LYS A 383 9.28 -4.29 16.99
N ALA A 384 9.11 -4.30 15.66
CA ALA A 384 8.98 -3.08 14.88
C ALA A 384 7.69 -2.34 15.25
N GLU A 385 6.56 -3.04 15.38
CA GLU A 385 5.26 -2.48 15.76
C GLU A 385 5.30 -1.89 17.18
N GLN A 386 5.84 -2.63 18.15
CA GLN A 386 5.94 -2.17 19.53
C GLN A 386 6.79 -0.88 19.62
N LEU A 387 7.94 -0.86 18.95
CA LEU A 387 8.82 0.30 18.93
C LEU A 387 8.14 1.50 18.26
N ILE A 388 7.59 1.32 17.05
CA ILE A 388 7.01 2.44 16.31
C ILE A 388 5.73 2.97 16.98
N SER A 389 4.93 2.12 17.62
CA SER A 389 3.76 2.53 18.40
C SER A 389 4.16 3.37 19.60
N SER A 390 5.20 2.97 20.34
CA SER A 390 5.75 3.76 21.45
C SER A 390 6.23 5.13 20.99
N VAL A 391 6.92 5.18 19.85
CA VAL A 391 7.49 6.43 19.29
C VAL A 391 6.38 7.32 18.74
N ALA A 392 5.35 6.75 18.10
CA ALA A 392 4.19 7.46 17.58
C ALA A 392 3.35 8.12 18.69
N ASN A 393 3.31 7.53 19.89
CA ASN A 393 2.65 8.13 21.05
C ASN A 393 3.42 9.33 21.61
N LEU A 394 4.76 9.33 21.47
CA LEU A 394 5.61 10.44 21.93
C LEU A 394 5.68 11.57 20.90
N TYR A 395 5.68 11.24 19.62
CA TYR A 395 5.83 12.17 18.50
C TYR A 395 4.60 12.11 17.59
N VAL A 396 3.45 12.54 18.13
CA VAL A 396 2.14 12.44 17.49
C VAL A 396 2.07 13.21 16.16
N ASP A 397 2.82 14.30 16.04
CA ASP A 397 2.83 15.16 14.86
C ASP A 397 3.95 14.81 13.86
N CYS A 398 4.82 13.83 14.17
CA CYS A 398 5.88 13.40 13.27
C CYS A 398 5.32 12.51 12.16
N ALA A 399 5.16 13.08 10.96
CA ALA A 399 4.50 12.43 9.85
C ALA A 399 5.18 11.12 9.39
N GLU A 400 6.51 11.05 9.41
CA GLU A 400 7.25 9.83 9.05
C GLU A 400 7.03 8.70 10.06
N VAL A 401 6.93 9.01 11.35
CA VAL A 401 6.62 8.03 12.40
C VAL A 401 5.18 7.54 12.26
N GLN A 402 4.22 8.46 12.09
CA GLN A 402 2.83 8.10 11.88
C GLN A 402 2.64 7.25 10.61
N TYR A 403 3.35 7.60 9.52
CA TYR A 403 3.29 6.81 8.29
C TYR A 403 3.93 5.43 8.45
N SER A 404 5.07 5.32 9.15
CA SER A 404 5.67 4.02 9.46
C SER A 404 4.77 3.14 10.32
N LEU A 405 3.97 3.71 11.24
CA LEU A 405 2.96 2.98 12.01
C LEU A 405 1.85 2.45 11.10
N ILE A 406 1.37 3.27 10.16
CA ILE A 406 0.37 2.85 9.16
C ILE A 406 0.90 1.67 8.35
N GLN A 407 2.12 1.75 7.82
CA GLN A 407 2.72 0.66 7.03
C GLN A 407 2.76 -0.65 7.82
N THR A 408 3.19 -0.63 9.08
CA THR A 408 3.25 -1.82 9.94
C THR A 408 1.86 -2.44 10.14
N ARG A 409 0.86 -1.63 10.47
CA ARG A 409 -0.51 -2.11 10.72
C ARG A 409 -1.24 -2.56 9.46
N VAL A 410 -0.96 -1.96 8.30
CA VAL A 410 -1.47 -2.43 7.00
C VAL A 410 -0.94 -3.83 6.70
N HIS A 411 0.34 -4.09 6.97
CA HIS A 411 0.95 -5.40 6.80
C HIS A 411 0.28 -6.46 7.67
N GLU A 412 -0.16 -6.10 8.88
CA GLU A 412 -0.88 -6.97 9.82
C GLU A 412 -2.39 -7.11 9.52
N GLY A 413 -2.88 -6.54 8.41
CA GLY A 413 -4.28 -6.65 8.02
C GLY A 413 -5.22 -5.62 8.68
N GLN A 414 -4.69 -4.69 9.47
CA GLN A 414 -5.47 -3.63 10.15
C GLN A 414 -5.62 -2.35 9.31
N GLY A 415 -5.45 -2.45 7.98
CA GLY A 415 -5.34 -1.29 7.09
C GLY A 415 -6.56 -0.36 7.10
N GLN A 416 -7.79 -0.90 7.21
CA GLN A 416 -9.00 -0.07 7.27
C GLN A 416 -9.03 0.88 8.47
N GLN A 417 -8.57 0.41 9.64
CA GLN A 417 -8.52 1.20 10.86
C GLN A 417 -7.52 2.37 10.75
N GLN A 418 -6.54 2.27 9.86
CA GLN A 418 -5.51 3.30 9.66
C GLN A 418 -5.90 4.36 8.63
N MET A 419 -7.02 4.21 7.91
CA MET A 419 -7.42 5.15 6.87
C MET A 419 -7.70 6.56 7.42
N GLN A 420 -8.21 6.68 8.65
CA GLN A 420 -8.42 7.98 9.28
C GLN A 420 -7.08 8.70 9.53
N LEU A 421 -6.07 7.99 10.03
CA LEU A 421 -4.74 8.54 10.26
C LEU A 421 -4.07 8.93 8.93
N LEU A 422 -4.20 8.09 7.89
CA LEU A 422 -3.68 8.41 6.56
C LEU A 422 -4.35 9.67 5.98
N ARG A 423 -5.67 9.82 6.13
CA ARG A 423 -6.39 11.03 5.71
C ARG A 423 -5.90 12.26 6.47
N LYS A 424 -5.65 12.15 7.77
CA LYS A 424 -5.07 13.24 8.58
C LYS A 424 -3.69 13.64 8.05
N LEU A 425 -2.80 12.68 7.79
CA LEU A 425 -1.48 12.92 7.20
C LEU A 425 -1.56 13.58 5.83
N ALA A 426 -2.38 13.04 4.92
CA ALA A 426 -2.57 13.57 3.58
C ALA A 426 -3.17 14.99 3.58
N SER A 427 -3.97 15.33 4.60
CA SER A 427 -4.53 16.68 4.78
C SER A 427 -3.48 17.68 5.23
N GLY A 428 -2.55 17.27 6.10
CA GLY A 428 -1.41 18.10 6.53
C GLY A 428 -0.34 18.26 5.46
N ASP A 429 -0.01 17.16 4.78
CA ASP A 429 0.93 17.14 3.66
C ASP A 429 0.43 16.18 2.56
N ARG A 430 0.00 16.78 1.44
CA ARG A 430 -0.57 16.07 0.29
C ARG A 430 0.39 15.05 -0.32
N ARG A 431 1.69 15.14 -0.05
CA ARG A 431 2.67 14.15 -0.51
C ARG A 431 2.40 12.77 0.06
N TYR A 432 1.86 12.66 1.30
CA TYR A 432 1.49 11.36 1.88
C TYR A 432 0.37 10.65 1.13
N PHE A 433 -0.49 11.39 0.43
CA PHE A 433 -1.45 10.79 -0.49
C PHE A 433 -0.74 10.07 -1.64
N MET A 434 0.26 10.73 -2.25
CA MET A 434 1.05 10.13 -3.33
C MET A 434 1.94 8.98 -2.85
N ILE A 435 2.58 9.14 -1.69
CA ILE A 435 3.39 8.09 -1.06
C ILE A 435 2.51 6.84 -0.87
N ALA A 436 1.37 6.96 -0.19
CA ALA A 436 0.52 5.80 0.11
C ALA A 436 -0.02 5.08 -1.13
N LEU A 437 -0.24 5.81 -2.23
CA LEU A 437 -0.69 5.22 -3.49
C LEU A 437 0.43 4.46 -4.22
N MET A 438 1.64 5.01 -4.22
CA MET A 438 2.81 4.43 -4.90
C MET A 438 3.50 3.33 -4.09
N ASP A 439 3.31 3.31 -2.77
CA ASP A 439 4.05 2.45 -1.85
C ASP A 439 3.55 0.99 -1.88
N PRO A 440 4.41 0.01 -2.24
CA PRO A 440 4.04 -1.40 -2.18
C PRO A 440 3.78 -1.89 -0.76
N ALA A 441 4.35 -1.27 0.29
CA ALA A 441 4.10 -1.65 1.67
C ALA A 441 2.65 -1.40 2.12
N MET A 442 1.89 -0.62 1.34
CA MET A 442 0.46 -0.38 1.54
C MET A 442 -0.43 -1.46 0.91
N LEU A 443 0.16 -2.48 0.27
CA LEU A 443 -0.55 -3.69 -0.14
C LEU A 443 -0.66 -4.67 1.05
N PRO A 444 -1.83 -5.32 1.24
CA PRO A 444 -1.95 -6.41 2.21
C PRO A 444 -0.91 -7.50 1.97
N ALA A 445 -0.42 -8.13 3.04
CA ALA A 445 0.58 -9.21 2.95
C ALA A 445 0.15 -10.36 2.02
N ASN A 446 -1.15 -10.61 1.87
CA ASN A 446 -1.71 -11.66 1.01
C ASN A 446 -1.72 -11.32 -0.50
N THR A 447 -1.30 -10.10 -0.87
CA THR A 447 -1.23 -9.65 -2.28
C THR A 447 0.19 -9.50 -2.82
N MET A 448 1.20 -9.77 -1.98
CA MET A 448 2.61 -9.92 -2.35
C MET A 448 3.00 -11.39 -2.29
#